data_AF-A0A537KJJ3-F1
#
_entry.id   AF-A0A537KJJ3-F1
#
_cell.length_a   1.000
_cell.length_b   1.000
_cell.length_c   1.000
_cell.angle_alpha   90.00
_cell.angle_beta   90.00
_cell.angle_gamma   90.00
#
_symmetry.space_group_name_H-M   'P 1'
#
loop_
_entity.id
_entity.type
_entity.pdbx_description
1 polymer ?
#
loop_
_entity_poly.entity_id
_entity_poly.type
_entity_poly.pdbx_seq_one_letter_code
_entity_poly.pdbx_strand_id
1 'polypeptide(L)'
;MEQTNNETSLFDLSIDEAAKNHLKNISSWVMVIVISAVIGYVLAILKALQSRPHVVDSEGFGVSAKTGPNLGGVIFGIIIGLLINFFLFQFANLTRKGVNRMSQSDLNAGFYNLKIYFVIIGVLLIIALVILLLAVLVVGLSAH
;
A
#
# COMPACT_ATOMS: atom_id res chain seq x y z
N MET A 1 6.15 33.84 -29.18
CA MET A 1 5.72 32.46 -29.45
C MET A 1 4.87 32.03 -28.26
N GLU A 2 3.56 32.20 -28.38
CA GLU A 2 2.61 31.71 -27.38
C GLU A 2 2.56 30.19 -27.52
N GLN A 3 3.08 29.47 -26.54
CA GLN A 3 2.80 28.05 -26.38
C GLN A 3 1.38 27.94 -25.82
N THR A 4 0.40 27.85 -26.73
CA THR A 4 -0.92 27.33 -26.40
C THR A 4 -0.74 25.87 -25.99
N ASN A 5 -0.57 25.65 -24.69
CA ASN A 5 -0.79 24.35 -24.07
C ASN A 5 -2.22 23.95 -24.40
N ASN A 6 -2.39 23.12 -25.43
CA ASN A 6 -3.56 22.29 -25.61
C ASN A 6 -3.57 21.30 -24.43
N GLU A 7 -3.94 21.78 -23.24
CA GLU A 7 -4.56 20.94 -22.23
C GLU A 7 -5.86 20.48 -22.85
N THR A 8 -5.78 19.39 -23.62
CA THR A 8 -6.93 18.61 -24.07
C THR A 8 -7.75 18.34 -22.82
N SER A 9 -8.79 19.16 -22.65
CA SER A 9 -9.57 19.20 -21.43
C SER A 9 -10.27 17.86 -21.34
N LEU A 10 -9.93 17.04 -20.35
CA LEU A 10 -10.69 15.84 -20.02
C LEU A 10 -12.15 16.18 -19.71
N PHE A 11 -12.47 17.46 -19.52
CA PHE A 11 -13.81 18.01 -19.36
C PHE A 11 -14.47 18.46 -20.68
N ASP A 12 -13.75 18.52 -21.80
CA ASP A 12 -14.37 18.58 -23.13
C ASP A 12 -15.08 17.25 -23.44
N LEU A 13 -14.59 16.16 -22.83
CA LEU A 13 -15.31 14.91 -22.63
C LEU A 13 -16.04 14.95 -21.28
N SER A 14 -17.06 15.81 -21.15
CA SER A 14 -18.00 15.89 -20.01
C SER A 14 -17.98 14.63 -19.14
N ILE A 15 -17.22 14.64 -18.04
CA ILE A 15 -17.25 13.54 -17.07
C ILE A 15 -18.71 13.44 -16.60
N ASP A 16 -19.39 12.39 -17.06
CA ASP A 16 -20.79 12.19 -16.75
C ASP A 16 -20.98 12.06 -15.24
N GLU A 17 -22.15 12.46 -14.75
CA GLU A 17 -22.46 12.49 -13.32
C GLU A 17 -22.29 11.11 -12.67
N ALA A 18 -22.53 10.04 -13.43
CA ALA A 18 -22.22 8.67 -13.04
C ALA A 18 -20.73 8.48 -12.69
N ALA A 19 -19.82 8.91 -13.56
CA ALA A 19 -18.38 8.78 -13.35
C ALA A 19 -17.92 9.60 -12.14
N LYS A 20 -18.48 10.81 -11.92
CA LYS A 20 -18.21 11.60 -10.71
C LYS A 20 -18.63 10.86 -9.44
N ASN A 21 -19.82 10.26 -9.45
CA ASN A 21 -20.32 9.49 -8.31
C ASN A 21 -19.45 8.26 -8.03
N HIS A 22 -19.01 7.54 -9.07
CA HIS A 22 -18.06 6.44 -8.89
C HIS A 22 -16.74 6.89 -8.27
N LEU A 23 -16.14 7.97 -8.76
CA LEU A 23 -14.89 8.50 -8.22
C LEU A 23 -15.03 8.97 -6.75
N LYS A 24 -16.16 9.60 -6.40
CA LYS A 24 -16.47 9.96 -5.00
C LYS A 24 -16.61 8.73 -4.10
N ASN A 25 -17.31 7.71 -4.58
CA ASN A 25 -17.52 6.46 -3.83
C ASN A 25 -16.21 5.72 -3.63
N ILE A 26 -15.41 5.56 -4.69
CA ILE A 26 -14.07 4.95 -4.62
C ILE A 26 -13.19 5.70 -3.62
N SER A 27 -13.15 7.04 -3.69
CA SER A 27 -12.36 7.86 -2.76
C SER A 27 -12.79 7.65 -1.31
N SER A 28 -14.10 7.48 -1.07
CA SER A 28 -14.63 7.25 0.28
C SER A 28 -14.26 5.85 0.80
N TRP A 29 -14.37 4.81 -0.02
CA TRP A 29 -13.92 3.46 0.35
C TRP A 29 -12.42 3.38 0.58
N VAL A 30 -11.64 4.11 -0.19
CA VAL A 30 -10.20 4.20 0.02
C VAL A 30 -9.87 4.84 1.38
N MET A 31 -10.60 5.88 1.79
CA MET A 31 -10.43 6.46 3.13
C MET A 31 -10.72 5.45 4.24
N VAL A 32 -11.73 4.58 4.06
CA VAL A 32 -11.99 3.48 5.00
C VAL A 32 -10.77 2.55 5.08
N ILE A 33 -10.20 2.14 3.95
CA ILE A 33 -9.00 1.29 3.90
C ILE A 33 -7.82 1.94 4.63
N VAL A 34 -7.58 3.23 4.39
CA VAL A 34 -6.50 3.98 5.05
C VAL A 34 -6.69 3.99 6.58
N ILE A 35 -7.90 4.28 7.06
CA ILE A 35 -8.20 4.29 8.50
C ILE A 35 -8.03 2.89 9.10
N SER A 36 -8.55 1.85 8.42
CA SER A 36 -8.40 0.47 8.85
C SER A 36 -6.93 0.05 8.94
N ALA A 37 -6.08 0.47 7.99
CA ALA A 37 -4.65 0.20 8.03
C ALA A 37 -3.97 0.85 9.24
N VAL A 38 -4.31 2.10 9.56
CA VAL A 38 -3.78 2.81 10.75
C VAL A 38 -4.16 2.09 12.03
N ILE A 39 -5.42 1.65 12.18
CA ILE A 39 -5.85 0.84 13.32
C ILE A 39 -5.03 -0.46 13.38
N GLY A 40 -4.81 -1.11 12.24
CA GLY A 40 -3.95 -2.29 12.12
C GLY A 40 -2.53 -2.06 12.64
N TYR A 41 -1.93 -0.90 12.35
CA TYR A 41 -0.59 -0.55 12.85
C TYR A 41 -0.56 -0.38 14.36
N VAL A 42 -1.57 0.26 14.95
CA VAL A 42 -1.68 0.38 16.41
C VAL A 42 -1.76 -1.00 17.06
N LEU A 43 -2.60 -1.90 16.52
CA LEU A 43 -2.70 -3.28 17.01
C LEU A 43 -1.38 -4.06 16.85
N ALA A 44 -0.65 -3.85 15.75
CA ALA A 44 0.64 -4.49 15.52
C ALA A 44 1.68 -4.08 16.58
N ILE A 45 1.71 -2.79 16.97
CA ILE A 45 2.58 -2.31 18.05
C ILE A 45 2.22 -2.96 19.38
N LEU A 46 0.93 -3.02 19.73
CA LEU A 46 0.48 -3.65 20.97
C LEU A 46 0.89 -5.13 21.04
N LYS A 47 0.76 -5.87 19.92
CA LYS A 47 1.21 -7.26 19.82
C LYS A 47 2.74 -7.40 19.93
N ALA A 48 3.49 -6.47 19.35
CA ALA A 48 4.95 -6.48 19.43
C ALA A 48 5.44 -6.25 20.86
N LEU A 49 4.77 -5.38 21.63
CA LEU A 49 5.10 -5.11 23.04
C LEU A 49 4.79 -6.29 23.97
N GLN A 50 3.77 -7.09 23.64
CA GLN A 50 3.39 -8.28 24.42
C GLN A 50 4.20 -9.53 24.05
N SER A 51 4.90 -9.52 22.92
CA SER A 51 5.65 -10.67 22.44
C SER A 51 6.88 -10.91 23.31
N ARG A 52 6.89 -12.05 24.01
CA ARG A 52 8.10 -12.56 24.67
C ARG A 52 8.97 -13.28 23.62
N PRO A 53 10.28 -13.01 23.55
CA PRO A 53 11.14 -13.72 22.61
C PRO A 53 11.14 -15.21 22.98
N HIS A 54 10.64 -16.05 22.07
CA HIS A 54 10.79 -17.50 22.16
C HIS A 54 12.13 -17.84 21.49
N VAL A 55 13.06 -18.37 22.28
CA VAL A 55 14.31 -18.91 21.75
C VAL A 55 14.01 -20.34 21.33
N VAL A 56 14.06 -20.61 20.02
CA VAL A 56 14.07 -21.97 19.52
C VAL A 56 15.53 -22.37 19.45
N ASP A 57 15.94 -23.29 20.32
CA ASP A 57 17.24 -23.93 20.22
C ASP A 57 17.17 -24.93 19.07
N SER A 58 17.79 -24.59 17.94
CA SER A 58 17.94 -25.52 16.83
C SER A 58 19.13 -26.43 17.13
N GLU A 59 18.85 -27.67 17.53
CA GLU A 59 19.89 -28.69 17.64
C GLU A 59 20.42 -29.03 16.24
N GLY A 60 21.66 -28.63 15.94
CA GLY A 60 22.41 -29.13 14.78
C GLY A 60 23.05 -28.10 13.85
N PHE A 61 22.63 -26.83 13.89
CA PHE A 61 23.33 -25.74 13.22
C PHE A 61 23.22 -24.51 14.13
N GLY A 62 24.33 -23.86 14.47
CA GLY A 62 24.40 -22.75 15.44
C GLY A 62 23.68 -21.45 15.05
N VAL A 63 22.60 -21.54 14.27
CA VAL A 63 21.75 -20.43 13.87
C VAL A 63 20.48 -20.48 14.72
N SER A 64 20.52 -19.86 15.90
CA SER A 64 19.32 -19.61 16.69
C SER A 64 18.46 -18.58 15.94
N ALA A 65 17.49 -19.07 15.16
CA ALA A 65 16.53 -18.22 14.48
C ALA A 65 15.48 -17.76 15.50
N LYS A 66 15.53 -16.48 15.87
CA LYS A 66 14.44 -15.85 16.64
C LYS A 66 13.22 -15.72 15.74
N THR A 67 12.38 -16.74 15.72
CA THR A 67 11.09 -16.73 15.01
C THR A 67 10.05 -16.02 15.87
N GLY A 68 9.93 -14.70 15.69
CA GLY A 68 8.89 -13.89 16.30
C GLY A 68 8.94 -12.44 15.80
N PRO A 69 7.84 -11.66 15.95
CA PRO A 69 7.86 -10.25 15.60
C PRO A 69 8.84 -9.51 16.50
N ASN A 70 10.06 -9.27 16.02
CA ASN A 70 10.98 -8.36 16.70
C ASN A 70 10.41 -6.95 16.55
N LEU A 71 10.37 -6.19 17.65
CA LEU A 71 9.87 -4.81 17.70
C LEU A 71 10.49 -3.94 16.59
N GLY A 72 11.78 -4.11 16.31
CA GLY A 72 12.46 -3.41 15.22
C GLY A 72 11.89 -3.72 13.83
N GLY A 73 11.55 -5.00 13.57
CA GLY A 73 10.91 -5.41 12.31
C GLY A 73 9.48 -4.89 12.18
N VAL A 74 8.73 -4.86 13.28
CA VAL A 74 7.37 -4.30 13.30
C VAL A 74 7.39 -2.80 13.02
N ILE A 75 8.28 -2.04 13.67
CA ILE A 75 8.43 -0.60 13.44
C ILE A 75 8.82 -0.33 11.98
N PHE A 76 9.80 -1.07 11.44
CA PHE A 76 10.22 -0.92 10.05
C PHE A 76 9.07 -1.21 9.07
N GLY A 77 8.32 -2.29 9.31
CA GLY A 77 7.13 -2.63 8.51
C GLY A 77 6.05 -1.55 8.56
N ILE A 78 5.81 -0.94 9.71
CA ILE A 78 4.85 0.16 9.87
C ILE A 78 5.29 1.40 9.09
N ILE A 79 6.58 1.76 9.11
CA ILE A 79 7.10 2.90 8.36
C ILE A 79 6.84 2.71 6.86
N ILE A 80 7.15 1.52 6.33
CA ILE A 80 6.88 1.19 4.93
C ILE A 80 5.37 1.22 4.65
N GLY A 81 4.56 0.60 5.52
CA GLY A 81 3.10 0.56 5.38
C GLY A 81 2.46 1.95 5.38
N LEU A 82 2.94 2.86 6.23
CA LEU A 82 2.51 4.26 6.27
C LEU A 82 2.90 5.00 5.00
N LEU A 83 4.13 4.81 4.50
CA LEU A 83 4.59 5.42 3.26
C LEU A 83 3.72 4.98 2.06
N ILE A 84 3.34 3.71 2.00
CA ILE A 84 2.45 3.19 0.95
C ILE A 84 1.03 3.76 1.10
N ASN A 85 0.49 3.75 2.32
CA ASN A 85 -0.84 4.29 2.60
C ASN A 85 -0.94 5.80 2.34
N PHE A 86 0.16 6.53 2.47
CA PHE A 86 0.21 7.96 2.16
C PHE A 86 -0.21 8.24 0.71
N PHE A 87 0.28 7.46 -0.27
CA PHE A 87 -0.13 7.61 -1.67
C PHE A 87 -1.61 7.31 -1.88
N LEU A 88 -2.11 6.29 -1.18
CA LEU A 88 -3.51 5.90 -1.25
C LEU A 88 -4.44 6.98 -0.62
N PHE A 89 -4.02 7.56 0.50
CA PHE A 89 -4.65 8.72 1.12
C PHE A 89 -4.64 9.93 0.19
N GLN A 90 -3.52 10.20 -0.49
CA GLN A 90 -3.46 11.32 -1.42
C GLN A 90 -4.34 11.13 -2.64
N PHE A 91 -4.42 9.92 -3.17
CA PHE A 91 -5.38 9.58 -4.21
C PHE A 91 -6.81 9.94 -3.79
N ALA A 92 -7.25 9.51 -2.61
CA ALA A 92 -8.61 9.79 -2.14
C ALA A 92 -8.89 11.29 -1.99
N ASN A 93 -7.96 12.05 -1.42
CA ASN A 93 -8.13 13.48 -1.21
C ASN A 93 -8.12 14.28 -2.51
N LEU A 94 -7.15 14.03 -3.39
CA LEU A 94 -7.01 14.73 -4.65
C LEU A 94 -8.15 14.38 -5.62
N THR A 95 -8.56 13.12 -5.69
CA THR A 95 -9.70 12.69 -6.52
C THR A 95 -10.98 13.34 -6.05
N ARG A 96 -11.25 13.35 -4.73
CA ARG A 96 -12.44 14.04 -4.18
C ARG A 96 -12.42 15.55 -4.47
N LYS A 97 -11.25 16.21 -4.33
CA LYS A 97 -11.09 17.63 -4.67
C LYS A 97 -11.30 17.88 -6.16
N GLY A 98 -10.68 17.09 -7.03
CA GLY A 98 -10.76 17.18 -8.49
C GLY A 98 -12.19 17.01 -9.00
N VAL A 99 -12.92 16.03 -8.48
CA VAL A 99 -14.33 15.82 -8.85
C VAL A 99 -15.22 16.97 -8.37
N ASN A 100 -15.04 17.43 -7.13
CA ASN A 100 -15.88 18.50 -6.56
C ASN A 100 -15.63 19.87 -7.20
N ARG A 101 -14.38 20.15 -7.60
CA ARG A 101 -13.97 21.43 -8.18
C ARG A 101 -13.89 21.40 -9.71
N MET A 102 -14.22 20.27 -10.33
CA MET A 102 -14.02 20.03 -11.77
C MET A 102 -12.56 20.36 -12.20
N SER A 103 -11.60 20.03 -11.35
CA SER A 103 -10.18 20.33 -11.54
C SER A 103 -9.47 19.11 -12.12
N GLN A 104 -9.07 19.21 -13.39
CA GLN A 104 -8.33 18.15 -14.08
C GLN A 104 -6.95 17.93 -13.47
N SER A 105 -6.30 19.01 -13.04
CA SER A 105 -4.99 18.95 -12.38
C SER A 105 -5.06 18.11 -11.10
N ASP A 106 -6.04 18.37 -10.23
CA ASP A 106 -6.22 17.60 -8.99
C ASP A 106 -6.57 16.13 -9.29
N LEU A 107 -7.43 15.88 -10.28
CA LEU A 107 -7.83 14.52 -10.64
C LEU A 107 -6.65 13.71 -11.22
N ASN A 108 -5.85 14.33 -12.10
CA ASN A 108 -4.66 13.73 -12.66
C ASN A 108 -3.61 13.44 -11.57
N ALA A 109 -3.40 14.38 -10.65
CA ALA A 109 -2.55 14.16 -9.49
C ALA A 109 -3.06 13.01 -8.60
N GLY A 110 -4.38 12.90 -8.42
CA GLY A 110 -5.00 11.76 -7.75
C GLY A 110 -4.64 10.43 -8.41
N PHE A 111 -4.90 10.28 -9.71
CA PHE A 111 -4.57 9.07 -10.46
C PHE A 111 -3.07 8.76 -10.48
N TYR A 112 -2.22 9.78 -10.54
CA TYR A 112 -0.78 9.61 -10.43
C TYR A 112 -0.38 8.96 -9.09
N ASN A 113 -0.96 9.41 -7.97
CA ASN A 113 -0.71 8.79 -6.66
C ASN A 113 -1.24 7.34 -6.60
N LEU A 114 -2.39 7.07 -7.24
CA LEU A 114 -2.93 5.71 -7.35
C LEU A 114 -1.99 4.79 -8.15
N LYS A 115 -1.43 5.29 -9.25
CA LYS A 115 -0.42 4.57 -10.04
C LYS A 115 0.79 4.22 -9.18
N ILE A 116 1.33 5.18 -8.42
CA ILE A 116 2.47 4.94 -7.53
C ILE A 116 2.15 3.82 -6.53
N TYR A 117 0.98 3.89 -5.89
CA TYR A 117 0.53 2.84 -4.97
C TYR A 117 0.54 1.45 -5.62
N PHE A 118 -0.06 1.28 -6.81
CA PHE A 118 -0.10 -0.01 -7.49
C PHE A 118 1.28 -0.48 -7.96
N VAL A 119 2.17 0.43 -8.36
CA VAL A 119 3.55 0.07 -8.71
C VAL A 119 4.28 -0.50 -7.50
N ILE A 120 4.16 0.16 -6.33
CA ILE A 120 4.81 -0.32 -5.10
C ILE A 120 4.24 -1.69 -4.69
N ILE A 121 2.90 -1.83 -4.66
CA ILE A 121 2.25 -3.10 -4.33
C ILE A 121 2.62 -4.20 -5.33
N GLY A 122 2.69 -3.90 -6.62
CA GLY A 122 3.10 -4.84 -7.66
C GLY A 122 4.52 -5.35 -7.45
N VAL A 123 5.48 -4.47 -7.14
CA VAL A 123 6.86 -4.87 -6.81
C VAL A 123 6.91 -5.73 -5.55
N LEU A 124 6.22 -5.34 -4.48
CA LEU A 124 6.15 -6.12 -3.24
C LEU A 124 5.53 -7.51 -3.47
N LEU A 125 4.50 -7.59 -4.31
CA LEU A 125 3.86 -8.85 -4.68
C LEU A 125 4.83 -9.79 -5.41
N ILE A 126 5.60 -9.27 -6.37
CA ILE A 126 6.62 -10.08 -7.08
C ILE A 126 7.66 -10.60 -6.08
N ILE A 127 8.17 -9.76 -5.18
CA ILE A 127 9.11 -10.18 -4.14
C ILE A 127 8.52 -11.28 -3.26
N ALA A 128 7.27 -11.12 -2.81
CA ALA A 128 6.58 -12.11 -2.00
C ALA A 128 6.39 -13.45 -2.73
N LEU A 129 6.05 -13.42 -4.01
CA LEU A 129 5.92 -14.63 -4.84
C LEU A 129 7.26 -15.36 -5.03
N VAL A 130 8.35 -14.62 -5.21
CA VAL A 130 9.70 -15.22 -5.31
C VAL A 130 10.09 -15.88 -3.99
N ILE A 131 9.88 -15.21 -2.86
CA ILE A 131 10.16 -15.78 -1.53
C ILE A 131 9.31 -17.04 -1.28
N LEU A 132 8.01 -16.99 -1.62
CA LEU A 132 7.11 -18.13 -1.51
C LEU A 132 7.59 -19.32 -2.34
N LEU A 133 7.99 -19.07 -3.58
CA LEU A 133 8.52 -20.10 -4.48
C LEU A 133 9.79 -20.75 -3.92
N LEU A 134 10.72 -19.94 -3.39
CA LEU A 134 11.92 -20.46 -2.73
C LEU A 134 11.59 -21.28 -1.48
N ALA A 135 10.65 -20.82 -0.66
CA ALA A 135 10.22 -21.54 0.54
C ALA A 135 9.63 -22.91 0.19
N VAL A 136 8.77 -22.97 -0.83
CA VAL A 136 8.18 -24.23 -1.33
C VAL A 136 9.27 -25.18 -1.85
N LEU A 137 10.25 -24.68 -2.60
CA LEU A 137 11.36 -25.51 -3.10
C LEU A 137 12.21 -26.07 -1.96
N VAL A 138 12.57 -25.26 -0.97
CA VAL A 138 13.37 -25.71 0.18
C VAL A 138 12.62 -26.75 1.01
N VAL A 139 11.35 -26.50 1.33
CA VAL A 139 10.54 -27.46 2.09
C VAL A 139 10.31 -28.75 1.31
N GLY A 140 10.00 -28.64 0.01
CA GLY A 140 9.79 -29.79 -0.86
C GLY A 140 11.06 -30.66 -1.02
N LEU A 141 12.23 -30.03 -1.14
CA LEU A 141 13.51 -30.75 -1.20
C LEU A 141 13.89 -31.39 0.14
N SER A 142 13.52 -30.78 1.28
CA SER A 142 13.78 -31.35 2.61
C SER A 142 12.84 -32.52 2.99
N ALA A 143 11.75 -32.71 2.25
CA ALA A 143 10.78 -33.78 2.49
C ALA A 143 11.10 -35.08 1.73
N HIS A 144 12.14 -35.08 0.89
CA HIS A 144 12.68 -36.22 0.16
C HIS A 144 14.06 -36.61 0.69
#